data_AF-A0A1N7FZF8-F1
#
_entry.id   AF-A0A1N7FZF8-F1
#
_cell.length_a   1.000
_cell.length_b   1.000
_cell.length_c   1.000
_cell.angle_alpha   90.00
_cell.angle_beta   90.00
_cell.angle_gamma   90.00
#
_symmetry.space_group_name_H-M   'P 1'
#
loop_
_entity.id
_entity.type
_entity.pdbx_description
1 polymer ?
#
loop_
_entity_poly.entity_id
_entity_poly.type
_entity_poly.pdbx_seq_one_letter_code
_entity_poly.pdbx_strand_id
1 'polypeptide(L)'
;MGDTQHSDETERSADEWEAYLEANPDEVLLFVDADYEIHTFEHDTELNELCLLRGGSHGYDYAGSRDVLESFAADDSDIHKLVPRDEEYAERKRLMEGEFDSPRDWVEA
;
A
#
# COMPACT_ATOMS: atom_id res chain seq x y z
N MET A 1 11.94 31.27 11.50
CA MET A 1 10.68 31.21 10.74
C MET A 1 11.07 30.83 9.32
N GLY A 2 11.11 29.53 9.07
CA GLY A 2 11.19 28.96 7.74
C GLY A 2 10.16 27.86 7.76
N ASP A 3 9.03 28.11 7.11
CA ASP A 3 7.93 27.19 6.96
C ASP A 3 8.46 25.88 6.35
N THR A 4 8.49 24.82 7.14
CA THR A 4 8.64 23.46 6.61
C THR A 4 7.33 23.16 5.89
N GLN A 5 7.31 23.37 4.58
CA GLN A 5 6.28 22.79 3.73
C GLN A 5 6.34 21.27 3.97
N HIS A 6 5.35 20.75 4.70
CA HIS A 6 5.06 19.33 4.69
C HIS A 6 4.60 19.03 3.27
N SER A 7 5.46 18.35 2.52
CA SER A 7 5.07 17.69 1.29
C SER A 7 4.27 16.48 1.74
N ASP A 8 2.99 16.74 1.91
CA ASP A 8 1.92 15.76 1.89
C ASP A 8 1.87 15.16 0.45
N GLU A 9 2.87 14.35 0.07
CA GLU A 9 2.87 13.45 -1.09
C GLU A 9 3.43 12.07 -0.65
N THR A 10 2.80 10.94 -1.02
CA THR A 10 3.43 9.63 -0.86
C THR A 10 4.80 9.72 -1.52
N GLU A 11 5.89 9.43 -0.80
CA GLU A 11 7.26 9.79 -1.22
C GLU A 11 7.71 9.18 -2.56
N ARG A 12 6.91 8.28 -3.14
CA ARG A 12 7.16 7.54 -4.38
C ARG A 12 5.97 7.65 -5.33
N SER A 13 6.28 7.88 -6.61
CA SER A 13 5.34 7.71 -7.71
C SER A 13 4.92 6.24 -7.88
N ALA A 14 3.84 5.98 -8.63
CA ALA A 14 3.41 4.61 -8.91
C ALA A 14 4.47 3.78 -9.64
N ASP A 15 5.25 4.38 -10.55
CA ASP A 15 6.39 3.71 -11.20
C ASP A 15 7.46 3.30 -10.20
N GLU A 16 7.74 4.15 -9.20
CA GLU A 16 8.72 3.85 -8.15
C GLU A 16 8.21 2.78 -7.18
N TRP A 17 6.91 2.79 -6.87
CA TRP A 17 6.29 1.72 -6.08
C TRP A 17 6.30 0.38 -6.79
N GLU A 18 5.93 0.34 -8.08
CA GLU A 18 5.95 -0.89 -8.86
C GLU A 18 7.37 -1.45 -8.98
N ALA A 19 8.35 -0.59 -9.31
CA ALA A 19 9.76 -1.00 -9.35
C ALA A 19 10.28 -1.47 -7.98
N TYR A 20 9.81 -0.87 -6.89
CA TYR A 20 10.16 -1.30 -5.54
C TYR A 20 9.63 -2.70 -5.24
N LEU A 21 8.35 -2.96 -5.53
CA LEU A 21 7.72 -4.26 -5.28
C LEU A 21 8.29 -5.35 -6.20
N GLU A 22 8.65 -5.02 -7.44
CA GLU A 22 9.36 -5.91 -8.35
C GLU A 22 10.74 -6.31 -7.78
N ALA A 23 11.46 -5.34 -7.20
CA ALA A 23 12.77 -5.59 -6.59
C ALA A 23 12.71 -6.31 -5.23
N ASN A 24 11.58 -6.20 -4.51
CA ASN A 24 11.37 -6.74 -3.17
C ASN A 24 10.11 -7.64 -3.12
N PRO A 25 10.13 -8.82 -3.76
CA PRO A 25 8.95 -9.69 -3.87
C PRO A 25 8.47 -10.31 -2.53
N ASP A 26 9.28 -10.16 -1.49
CA ASP A 26 8.97 -10.59 -0.12
C ASP A 26 8.31 -9.48 0.70
N GLU A 27 8.08 -8.29 0.13
CA GLU A 27 7.39 -7.17 0.76
C GLU A 27 6.10 -6.83 0.02
N VAL A 28 5.14 -6.32 0.77
CA VAL A 28 3.87 -5.84 0.25
C VAL A 28 3.60 -4.44 0.76
N LEU A 29 2.99 -3.62 -0.10
CA LEU A 29 2.50 -2.31 0.25
C LEU A 29 1.05 -2.44 0.70
N LEU A 30 0.81 -2.25 1.99
CA LEU A 30 -0.51 -2.35 2.58
C LEU A 30 -1.02 -0.94 2.89
N PHE A 31 -2.22 -0.60 2.44
CA PHE A 31 -2.81 0.72 2.65
C PHE A 31 -4.28 0.64 3.03
N VAL A 32 -4.75 1.69 3.69
CA VAL A 32 -6.14 1.88 4.09
C VAL A 32 -6.69 3.06 3.33
N ASP A 33 -7.73 2.83 2.51
CA ASP A 33 -8.36 3.89 1.73
C ASP A 33 -9.30 4.77 2.58
N ALA A 34 -9.84 5.81 1.96
CA ALA A 34 -10.79 6.73 2.58
C ALA A 34 -12.10 6.07 3.08
N ASP A 35 -12.45 4.88 2.56
CA ASP A 35 -13.61 4.08 2.99
C ASP A 35 -13.25 3.07 4.11
N TYR A 36 -12.02 3.13 4.62
CA TYR A 36 -11.43 2.21 5.60
C TYR A 36 -11.33 0.76 5.09
N GLU A 37 -11.25 0.57 3.77
CA GLU A 37 -10.93 -0.73 3.20
C GLU A 37 -9.42 -0.95 3.18
N ILE A 38 -9.00 -2.16 3.54
CA ILE A 38 -7.59 -2.56 3.52
C ILE A 38 -7.28 -3.19 2.17
N HIS A 39 -6.26 -2.65 1.54
CA HIS A 39 -5.75 -3.08 0.25
C HIS A 39 -4.27 -3.41 0.34
N THR A 40 -3.83 -4.34 -0.49
CA THR A 40 -2.44 -4.79 -0.51
C THR A 40 -1.95 -4.83 -1.96
N PHE A 41 -0.86 -4.15 -2.26
CA PHE A 41 -0.11 -4.32 -3.50
C PHE A 41 1.07 -5.26 -3.27
N GLU A 42 1.24 -6.22 -4.17
CA GLU A 42 2.40 -7.09 -4.24
C GLU A 42 2.82 -7.33 -5.69
N HIS A 43 4.06 -7.74 -5.89
CA HIS A 43 4.50 -8.27 -7.18
C HIS A 43 4.29 -9.78 -7.21
N ASP A 44 3.45 -10.25 -8.13
CA ASP A 44 3.28 -11.69 -8.38
C ASP A 44 4.48 -12.20 -9.17
N THR A 45 5.29 -13.07 -8.56
CA THR A 45 6.50 -13.62 -9.17
C THR A 45 6.21 -14.73 -10.19
N GLU A 46 5.02 -15.35 -10.16
CA GLU A 46 4.61 -16.37 -11.12
C GLU A 46 4.10 -15.73 -12.42
N LEU A 47 3.34 -14.65 -12.30
CA LEU A 47 2.77 -13.89 -13.42
C LEU A 47 3.66 -12.74 -13.88
N ASN A 48 4.64 -12.35 -13.06
CA ASN A 48 5.54 -11.22 -13.24
C ASN A 48 4.77 -9.91 -13.47
N GLU A 49 3.82 -9.63 -12.59
CA GLU A 49 2.94 -8.46 -12.69
C GLU A 49 2.57 -7.91 -11.30
N LEU A 50 2.25 -6.61 -11.26
CA LEU A 50 1.66 -5.96 -10.10
C LEU A 50 0.26 -6.51 -9.85
N CYS A 51 0.01 -6.94 -8.62
CA CYS A 51 -1.27 -7.47 -8.17
C CYS A 51 -1.81 -6.66 -6.99
N LEU A 52 -3.09 -6.28 -7.09
CA LEU A 52 -3.86 -5.69 -6.00
C LEU A 52 -4.77 -6.73 -5.36
N LEU A 53 -4.60 -6.93 -4.06
CA LEU A 53 -5.45 -7.76 -3.23
C LEU A 53 -6.38 -6.88 -2.39
N ARG A 54 -7.69 -7.05 -2.57
CA ARG A 54 -8.71 -6.38 -1.74
C ARG A 54 -9.03 -7.28 -0.55
N GLY A 55 -8.72 -6.83 0.67
CA GLY A 55 -8.94 -7.63 1.87
C GLY A 55 -8.25 -9.01 1.85
N GLY A 56 -7.08 -9.10 1.19
CA GLY A 56 -6.30 -10.34 1.05
C GLY A 56 -6.91 -11.38 0.09
N SER A 57 -7.76 -10.98 -0.85
CA SER A 57 -8.18 -11.79 -2.00
C SER A 57 -7.84 -11.05 -3.29
N HIS A 58 -7.45 -11.77 -4.36
CA HIS A 58 -7.15 -11.18 -5.67
C HIS A 58 -8.30 -10.28 -6.12
N GLY A 59 -8.03 -8.98 -6.19
CA GLY A 59 -9.03 -7.94 -6.44
C GLY A 59 -9.10 -7.54 -7.91
N TYR A 60 -7.93 -7.36 -8.55
CA TYR A 60 -7.81 -6.78 -9.89
C TYR A 60 -6.75 -7.49 -10.75
N ASP A 61 -6.87 -7.36 -12.08
CA ASP A 61 -5.81 -7.68 -13.03
C ASP A 61 -4.71 -6.60 -13.00
N TYR A 62 -3.63 -6.77 -13.77
CA TYR A 62 -2.55 -5.78 -13.82
C TYR A 62 -3.04 -4.35 -14.10
N ALA A 63 -3.91 -4.17 -15.11
CA ALA A 63 -4.41 -2.85 -15.49
C ALA A 63 -5.20 -2.19 -14.35
N GLY A 64 -6.11 -2.94 -13.71
CA GLY A 64 -6.84 -2.44 -12.56
C GLY A 64 -5.95 -2.19 -11.35
N SER A 65 -4.95 -3.06 -11.11
CA SER A 65 -3.98 -2.88 -10.02
C SER A 65 -3.14 -1.62 -10.24
N ARG A 66 -2.74 -1.36 -11.49
CA ARG A 66 -1.98 -0.17 -11.86
C ARG A 66 -2.77 1.12 -11.69
N ASP A 67 -4.03 1.15 -12.16
CA ASP A 67 -4.90 2.32 -12.01
C ASP A 67 -5.10 2.71 -10.53
N VAL A 68 -5.23 1.71 -9.65
CA VAL A 68 -5.36 1.95 -8.21
C VAL A 68 -4.04 2.40 -7.60
N LEU A 69 -2.90 1.83 -8.02
CA LEU A 69 -1.57 2.26 -7.54
C LEU A 69 -1.28 3.71 -7.93
N GLU A 70 -1.68 4.13 -9.13
CA GLU A 70 -1.58 5.52 -9.59
C GLU A 70 -2.47 6.47 -8.78
N SER A 71 -3.67 6.02 -8.41
CA SER A 71 -4.56 6.78 -7.56
C SER A 71 -4.00 6.93 -6.14
N PHE A 72 -3.50 5.82 -5.58
CA PHE A 72 -2.83 5.77 -4.28
C PHE A 72 -1.60 6.70 -4.25
N ALA A 73 -0.71 6.60 -5.24
CA ALA A 73 0.49 7.42 -5.30
C ALA A 73 0.21 8.92 -5.55
N ALA A 74 -1.02 9.26 -5.96
CA ALA A 74 -1.48 10.64 -6.13
C ALA A 74 -2.29 11.14 -4.92
N ASP A 75 -2.75 10.25 -4.05
CA ASP A 75 -3.51 10.58 -2.85
C ASP A 75 -2.62 10.47 -1.61
N ASP A 76 -2.22 11.63 -1.11
CA ASP A 76 -1.39 11.68 0.09
C ASP A 76 -2.17 11.45 1.40
N SER A 77 -3.50 11.39 1.34
CA SER A 77 -4.28 11.09 2.54
C SER A 77 -4.26 9.61 2.93
N ASP A 78 -3.72 8.74 2.06
CA ASP A 78 -3.72 7.30 2.27
C ASP A 78 -2.67 6.85 3.29
N ILE A 79 -3.15 6.17 4.32
CA ILE A 79 -2.29 5.61 5.35
C ILE A 79 -1.77 4.27 4.85
N HIS A 80 -0.46 4.18 4.63
CA HIS A 80 0.19 3.00 4.07
C HIS A 80 1.40 2.56 4.87
N LYS A 81 1.79 1.30 4.69
CA LYS A 81 2.94 0.67 5.33
C LYS A 81 3.48 -0.45 4.47
N LEU A 82 4.80 -0.56 4.43
CA LEU A 82 5.47 -1.75 3.89
C LEU A 82 5.50 -2.84 4.96
N VAL A 83 5.04 -4.03 4.59
CA VAL A 83 4.94 -5.18 5.48
C VAL A 83 5.61 -6.37 4.80
N PRO A 84 6.38 -7.20 5.53
CA PRO A 84 6.81 -8.50 5.01
C PRO A 84 5.60 -9.34 4.55
N ARG A 85 5.72 -10.02 3.41
CA ARG A 85 4.62 -10.77 2.81
C ARG A 85 4.06 -11.88 3.73
N ASP A 86 4.92 -12.48 4.54
CA ASP A 86 4.53 -13.49 5.53
C ASP A 86 3.81 -12.89 6.76
N GLU A 87 3.99 -11.59 7.02
CA GLU A 87 3.34 -10.84 8.09
C GLU A 87 2.07 -10.10 7.63
N GLU A 88 1.83 -9.95 6.31
CA GLU A 88 0.65 -9.28 5.71
C GLU A 88 -0.65 -9.69 6.39
N TYR A 89 -0.89 -11.00 6.50
CA TYR A 89 -2.13 -11.52 7.04
C TYR A 89 -2.33 -11.14 8.51
N ALA A 90 -1.24 -11.16 9.28
CA ALA A 90 -1.27 -10.80 10.69
C ALA A 90 -1.55 -9.30 10.84
N GLU A 91 -0.88 -8.44 10.08
CA GLU A 91 -1.08 -7.00 10.13
C GLU A 91 -2.50 -6.61 9.68
N ARG A 92 -2.96 -7.16 8.56
CA ARG A 92 -4.33 -6.97 8.09
C ARG A 92 -5.37 -7.40 9.12
N LYS A 93 -5.15 -8.54 9.77
CA LYS A 93 -6.04 -9.02 10.83
C LYS A 93 -6.07 -8.05 12.03
N ARG A 94 -4.93 -7.50 12.44
CA ARG A 94 -4.86 -6.52 13.54
C ARG A 94 -5.68 -5.27 13.22
N LEU A 95 -5.60 -4.76 11.99
CA LEU A 95 -6.42 -3.64 11.53
C LEU A 95 -7.91 -3.98 11.59
N MET A 96 -8.30 -5.13 11.01
CA MET A 96 -9.69 -5.60 11.01
C MET A 96 -10.28 -5.76 12.41
N GLU A 97 -9.46 -6.09 13.41
CA GLU A 97 -9.87 -6.31 14.80
C GLU A 97 -10.02 -5.01 15.63
N GLY A 98 -9.80 -3.83 15.02
CA GLY A 98 -10.20 -2.55 15.61
C GLY A 98 -9.09 -1.50 15.78
N GLU A 99 -7.91 -1.68 15.17
CA GLU A 99 -6.86 -0.65 15.16
C GLU A 99 -7.05 0.42 14.04
N PHE A 100 -8.14 0.34 13.25
CA PHE A 100 -8.49 1.31 12.19
C PHE A 100 -8.58 2.78 12.64
N ASP A 101 -8.95 3.04 13.90
CA ASP A 101 -9.11 4.41 14.43
C ASP A 101 -7.77 5.09 14.72
N SER A 102 -6.66 4.35 14.72
CA SER A 102 -5.33 4.91 14.94
C SER A 102 -4.23 4.23 14.13
N PRO A 103 -4.21 4.35 12.79
CA PRO A 103 -3.04 4.03 12.00
C PRO A 103 -1.94 5.13 12.15
N ARG A 104 -1.96 5.87 13.28
CA ARG A 104 -1.14 7.05 13.55
C ARG A 104 0.37 6.80 13.48
N ASP A 105 0.77 5.54 13.54
CA ASP A 105 2.17 5.09 13.55
C ASP A 105 2.60 4.47 12.20
N TRP A 106 1.80 4.60 11.14
CA TRP A 106 2.16 4.13 9.79
C TRP A 106 2.97 5.15 8.99
N VAL A 107 3.13 6.37 9.51
CA VAL A 107 4.05 7.37 8.98
C VAL A 107 5.37 7.30 9.75
N GLU A 108 6.09 6.19 9.64
CA GLU A 108 7.53 6.16 9.89
C GLU A 108 8.21 5.43 8.73
N ALA A 109 8.63 6.23 7.73
CA ALA A 109 9.64 5.86 6.74
C ALA A 109 11.05 5.89 7.37
#